data_AF-G5HE69-F1
#
_entry.id   AF-G5HE69-F1
#
_cell.length_a   1.000
_cell.length_b   1.000
_cell.length_c   1.000
_cell.angle_alpha   90.00
_cell.angle_beta   90.00
_cell.angle_gamma   90.00
#
_symmetry.space_group_name_H-M   'P 1'
#
loop_
_entity.id
_entity.type
_entity.pdbx_description
1 polymer ?
#
loop_
_entity_poly.entity_id
_entity_poly.type
_entity_poly.pdbx_seq_one_letter_code
_entity_poly.pdbx_strand_id
1 'polypeptide(L)'
;MGLLEKLGIIEERYSQGERNGMSYNDDLMGAPEVEIPESIAENLIGDIYMKNGISELERSIYKVEKFIRTLPNEMPQLTKKATVLGILEASGITIDEVLDDGANRRRILISVKSELDDSKHIQISEAEAEIEQLKAEIEKKNSDIYNAKAEMAAADERIMKEVDMIEQLEIFIGREDER
;
A
#
# COMPACT_ATOMS: atom_id res chain seq x y z
N MET A 1 -7.55 21.84 8.22
CA MET A 1 -6.36 22.54 7.69
C MET A 1 -5.21 22.37 8.69
N GLY A 2 -4.61 21.18 8.68
CA GLY A 2 -3.52 20.80 9.57
C GLY A 2 -2.23 21.54 9.22
N LEU A 3 -1.30 21.63 10.18
CA LEU A 3 -0.02 22.33 10.03
C LEU A 3 0.81 21.83 8.81
N LEU A 4 0.66 20.55 8.48
CA LEU A 4 1.41 19.88 7.41
C LEU A 4 0.89 20.20 6.00
N GLU A 5 -0.42 20.44 5.85
CA GLU A 5 -1.01 20.93 4.59
C GLU A 5 -0.53 22.36 4.28
N LYS A 6 -0.37 23.18 5.33
CA LYS A 6 0.10 24.57 5.18
C LYS A 6 1.58 24.69 4.81
N LEU A 7 2.37 23.65 5.07
CA LEU A 7 3.81 23.61 4.77
C LEU A 7 4.13 22.95 3.42
N GLY A 8 3.10 22.51 2.66
CA GLY A 8 3.29 21.89 1.34
C GLY A 8 4.02 20.55 1.38
N ILE A 9 4.06 19.89 2.53
CA ILE A 9 4.76 18.60 2.73
C ILE A 9 3.88 17.42 2.26
N ILE A 10 2.57 17.62 2.20
CA ILE A 10 1.59 16.62 1.73
C ILE A 10 1.11 17.05 0.35
N GLU A 11 1.53 16.34 -0.71
CA GLU A 11 0.78 16.33 -1.96
C GLU A 11 -0.37 15.32 -1.80
N GLU A 12 -1.61 15.82 -1.80
CA GLU A 12 -2.80 14.97 -1.94
C GLU A 12 -2.77 14.34 -3.34
N ARG A 13 -2.19 13.14 -3.45
CA ARG A 13 -2.31 12.32 -4.66
C ARG A 13 -3.10 11.06 -4.37
N TYR A 14 -4.38 11.24 -4.08
CA TYR A 14 -5.38 10.21 -4.36
C TYR A 14 -6.60 10.88 -5.00
N SER A 15 -6.54 11.08 -6.32
CA SER A 15 -7.77 11.13 -7.11
C SER A 15 -8.45 9.79 -6.93
N GLN A 16 -9.58 9.77 -6.21
CA GLN A 16 -10.45 8.60 -6.13
C GLN A 16 -10.79 8.17 -7.56
N GLY A 17 -10.16 7.09 -8.01
CA GLY A 17 -10.61 6.39 -9.20
C GLY A 17 -12.00 5.84 -8.89
N GLU A 18 -12.99 6.27 -9.67
CA GLU A 18 -14.36 5.81 -9.59
C GLU A 18 -14.40 4.28 -9.49
N ARG A 19 -14.90 3.77 -8.37
CA ARG A 19 -15.20 2.35 -8.18
C ARG A 19 -16.28 1.97 -9.19
N ASN A 20 -15.88 1.47 -10.34
CA ASN A 20 -16.79 0.79 -11.23
C ASN A 20 -17.08 -0.59 -10.60
N GLY A 21 -18.15 -0.65 -9.81
CA GLY A 21 -18.59 -1.85 -9.13
C GLY A 21 -19.05 -2.91 -10.14
N MET A 22 -18.13 -3.77 -10.58
CA MET A 22 -18.52 -5.09 -11.05
C MET A 22 -18.87 -5.93 -9.83
N SER A 23 -20.17 -6.08 -9.60
CA SER A 23 -20.76 -7.03 -8.67
C SER A 23 -20.39 -8.44 -9.12
N TYR A 24 -19.33 -9.02 -8.53
CA TYR A 24 -19.09 -10.45 -8.65
C TYR A 24 -20.03 -11.14 -7.66
N ASN A 25 -20.99 -11.88 -8.20
CA ASN A 25 -21.96 -12.62 -7.42
C ASN A 25 -21.26 -13.44 -6.33
N ASP A 26 -21.75 -13.22 -5.11
CA ASP A 26 -21.45 -13.91 -3.88
C ASP A 26 -21.90 -15.37 -3.98
N ASP A 27 -20.99 -16.26 -4.37
CA ASP A 27 -21.11 -17.72 -4.23
C ASP A 27 -19.70 -18.31 -3.99
N LEU A 28 -18.97 -17.74 -3.03
CA LEU A 28 -17.69 -18.28 -2.54
C LEU A 28 -17.90 -19.17 -1.32
N MET A 29 -18.69 -20.23 -1.48
CA MET A 29 -18.65 -21.38 -0.57
C MET A 29 -17.42 -22.23 -0.93
N GLY A 30 -16.32 -22.03 -0.21
CA GLY A 30 -15.10 -22.87 -0.29
C GLY A 30 -13.96 -22.27 -1.11
N ALA A 31 -13.50 -21.07 -0.74
CA ALA A 31 -12.26 -20.52 -1.28
C ALA A 31 -11.08 -21.48 -0.97
N PRO A 32 -10.25 -21.83 -1.96
CA PRO A 32 -9.04 -22.62 -1.70
C PRO A 32 -8.08 -21.83 -0.80
N GLU A 33 -7.37 -22.53 0.08
CA GLU A 33 -6.16 -22.03 0.71
C GLU A 33 -5.12 -21.81 -0.40
N VAL A 34 -4.65 -20.58 -0.58
CA VAL A 34 -3.68 -20.21 -1.64
C VAL A 34 -2.40 -19.65 -1.04
N GLU A 35 -1.28 -19.92 -1.69
CA GLU A 35 0.01 -19.36 -1.30
C GLU A 35 0.35 -18.10 -2.09
N ILE A 36 0.59 -17.00 -1.39
CA ILE A 36 0.99 -15.71 -1.97
C ILE A 36 2.52 -15.62 -2.10
N PRO A 37 3.07 -15.14 -3.23
CA PRO A 37 4.48 -14.79 -3.33
C PRO A 37 4.90 -13.68 -2.35
N GLU A 38 6.06 -13.82 -1.71
CA GLU A 38 6.60 -12.82 -0.76
C GLU A 38 7.02 -11.50 -1.43
N SER A 39 7.15 -11.51 -2.76
CA SER A 39 7.63 -10.42 -3.59
C SER A 39 6.81 -10.36 -4.89
N ILE A 40 6.42 -9.15 -5.32
CA ILE A 40 5.90 -8.92 -6.66
C ILE A 40 7.09 -8.86 -7.61
N ALA A 41 7.64 -10.02 -7.96
CA ALA A 41 8.73 -10.15 -8.92
C ALA A 41 8.25 -9.92 -10.36
N GLU A 42 9.18 -9.71 -11.30
CA GLU A 42 8.90 -9.58 -12.75
C GLU A 42 8.05 -10.74 -13.33
N ASN A 43 7.98 -11.88 -12.63
CA ASN A 43 7.18 -13.04 -13.00
C ASN A 43 6.14 -13.44 -11.93
N LEU A 44 5.42 -12.47 -11.36
CA LEU A 44 4.37 -12.70 -10.35
C LEU A 44 3.40 -13.85 -10.71
N ILE A 45 2.93 -13.90 -11.96
CA ILE A 45 1.95 -14.90 -12.39
C ILE A 45 2.56 -16.31 -12.39
N GLY A 46 3.82 -16.44 -12.83
CA GLY A 46 4.54 -17.71 -12.78
C GLY A 46 4.75 -18.19 -11.36
N ASP A 47 5.11 -17.29 -10.44
CA ASP A 47 5.31 -17.61 -9.03
C ASP A 47 4.02 -18.03 -8.34
N ILE A 48 2.90 -17.34 -8.62
CA ILE A 48 1.57 -17.74 -8.13
C ILE A 48 1.25 -19.16 -8.58
N TYR A 49 1.43 -19.46 -9.87
CA TYR A 49 1.15 -20.79 -10.38
C TYR A 49 2.05 -21.85 -9.75
N MET A 50 3.36 -21.60 -9.65
CA MET A 50 4.31 -22.52 -9.06
C MET A 50 3.98 -22.84 -7.60
N LYS A 51 3.71 -21.81 -6.78
CA LYS A 51 3.34 -21.97 -5.37
C LYS A 51 2.00 -22.69 -5.18
N ASN A 52 1.06 -22.51 -6.11
CA ASN A 52 -0.26 -23.13 -6.05
C ASN A 52 -0.34 -24.44 -6.88
N GLY A 53 0.80 -25.07 -7.15
CA GLY A 53 0.86 -26.40 -7.79
C GLY A 53 0.44 -26.45 -9.26
N ILE A 54 0.38 -25.30 -9.95
CA ILE A 54 0.09 -25.20 -11.38
C ILE A 54 1.40 -25.13 -12.17
N SER A 55 1.81 -26.24 -12.78
CA SER A 55 3.05 -26.30 -13.60
C SER A 55 2.83 -26.85 -15.02
N GLU A 56 1.73 -27.57 -15.26
CA GLU A 56 1.42 -28.22 -16.52
C GLU A 56 0.98 -27.18 -17.58
N LEU A 57 1.83 -26.92 -18.58
CA LEU A 57 1.48 -26.06 -19.72
C LEU A 57 0.99 -26.86 -20.94
N GLU A 58 1.25 -28.18 -20.98
CA GLU A 58 0.98 -29.01 -22.15
C GLU A 58 -0.51 -29.24 -22.41
N ARG A 59 -1.33 -29.31 -21.36
CA ARG A 59 -2.80 -29.48 -21.44
C ARG A 59 -3.55 -28.22 -20.98
N SER A 60 -2.86 -27.08 -20.93
CA SER A 60 -3.38 -25.83 -20.36
C SER A 60 -4.27 -25.03 -21.32
N ILE A 61 -5.06 -24.11 -20.74
CA ILE A 61 -5.85 -23.10 -21.45
C ILE A 61 -5.03 -22.24 -22.40
N TYR A 62 -3.73 -22.06 -22.15
CA TYR A 62 -2.84 -21.31 -23.04
C TYR A 62 -2.60 -22.02 -24.39
N LYS A 63 -2.89 -23.32 -24.51
CA LYS A 63 -2.88 -24.00 -25.83
C LYS A 63 -3.94 -23.45 -26.77
N VAL A 64 -5.13 -23.10 -26.25
CA VAL A 64 -6.19 -22.45 -27.05
C VAL A 64 -5.68 -21.14 -27.63
N GLU A 65 -5.05 -20.30 -26.80
CA GLU A 65 -4.45 -19.06 -27.26
C GLU A 65 -3.35 -19.32 -28.31
N LYS A 66 -2.46 -20.29 -28.07
CA LYS A 66 -1.41 -20.66 -29.02
C LYS A 66 -1.99 -21.07 -30.36
N PHE A 67 -3.05 -21.89 -30.38
CA PHE A 67 -3.70 -22.31 -31.61
C PHE A 67 -4.39 -21.13 -32.32
N ILE A 68 -5.11 -20.27 -31.59
CA ILE A 68 -5.71 -19.06 -32.17
C ILE A 68 -4.66 -18.19 -32.88
N ARG A 69 -3.49 -18.02 -32.27
CA ARG A 69 -2.38 -17.22 -32.84
C ARG A 69 -1.78 -17.81 -34.12
N THR A 70 -2.01 -19.10 -34.41
CA THR A 70 -1.59 -19.73 -35.67
C THR A 70 -2.60 -19.57 -36.81
N LEU A 71 -3.82 -19.10 -36.51
CA LEU A 71 -4.87 -18.95 -37.51
C LEU A 71 -4.79 -17.59 -38.21
N PRO A 72 -5.20 -17.49 -39.49
CA PRO A 72 -5.36 -16.21 -40.19
C PRO A 72 -6.25 -15.23 -39.42
N ASN A 73 -5.83 -13.96 -39.36
CA ASN A 73 -6.55 -12.93 -38.61
C ASN A 73 -7.94 -12.66 -39.19
N GLU A 74 -8.10 -12.79 -40.50
CA GLU A 74 -9.31 -12.51 -41.28
C GLU A 74 -10.38 -13.62 -41.15
N MET A 75 -10.04 -14.75 -40.55
CA MET A 75 -10.94 -15.89 -40.44
C MET A 75 -12.17 -15.56 -39.56
N PRO A 76 -13.39 -15.96 -39.96
CA PRO A 76 -14.60 -15.77 -39.14
C PRO A 76 -14.50 -16.47 -37.78
N GLN A 77 -15.07 -15.86 -36.72
CA GLN A 77 -14.96 -16.37 -35.34
C GLN A 77 -15.47 -17.80 -35.15
N LEU A 78 -16.59 -18.17 -35.78
CA LEU A 78 -17.12 -19.53 -35.71
C LEU A 78 -16.16 -20.54 -36.36
N THR A 79 -15.55 -20.17 -37.48
CA THR A 79 -14.55 -21.00 -38.19
C THR A 79 -13.25 -21.10 -37.39
N LYS A 80 -12.81 -20.01 -36.73
CA LYS A 80 -11.68 -20.04 -35.80
C LYS A 80 -11.95 -21.01 -34.65
N LYS A 81 -13.11 -20.91 -34.01
CA LYS A 81 -13.53 -21.81 -32.92
C LYS A 81 -13.53 -23.26 -33.38
N ALA A 82 -14.19 -23.58 -34.49
CA ALA A 82 -14.25 -24.95 -35.01
C ALA A 82 -12.85 -25.50 -35.33
N THR A 83 -11.98 -24.68 -35.94
CA THR A 83 -10.59 -25.05 -36.23
C THR A 83 -9.81 -25.34 -34.94
N VAL A 84 -9.90 -24.48 -33.93
CA VAL A 84 -9.21 -24.70 -32.64
C VAL A 84 -9.68 -25.97 -31.95
N LEU A 85 -11.00 -26.24 -31.97
CA LEU A 85 -11.57 -27.47 -31.40
C LEU A 85 -11.03 -28.72 -32.12
N GLY A 86 -10.94 -28.69 -33.45
CA GLY A 86 -10.35 -29.79 -34.22
C GLY A 86 -8.85 -29.99 -33.94
N ILE A 87 -8.09 -28.91 -33.73
CA ILE A 87 -6.67 -29.01 -33.34
C ILE A 87 -6.50 -29.59 -31.94
N LEU A 88 -7.36 -29.21 -30.98
CA LEU A 88 -7.36 -29.77 -29.63
C LEU A 88 -7.62 -31.28 -29.65
N GLU A 89 -8.67 -31.70 -30.37
CA GLU A 89 -9.03 -33.10 -30.55
C GLU A 89 -7.87 -33.90 -31.18
N ALA A 90 -7.29 -33.39 -32.27
CA ALA A 90 -6.13 -34.01 -32.92
C ALA A 90 -4.88 -34.06 -32.03
N SER A 91 -4.78 -33.17 -31.04
CA SER A 91 -3.68 -33.14 -30.06
C SER A 91 -3.95 -34.04 -28.84
N GLY A 92 -5.11 -34.72 -28.78
CA GLY A 92 -5.51 -35.54 -27.63
C GLY A 92 -5.79 -34.73 -26.36
N ILE A 93 -6.14 -33.46 -26.51
CA ILE A 93 -6.51 -32.55 -25.42
C ILE A 93 -8.02 -32.37 -25.47
N THR A 94 -8.69 -32.72 -24.38
CA THR A 94 -10.15 -32.59 -24.28
C THR A 94 -10.54 -31.14 -23.96
N ILE A 95 -11.77 -30.77 -24.31
CA ILE A 95 -12.31 -29.44 -23.99
C ILE A 95 -12.40 -29.28 -22.46
N ASP A 96 -12.83 -30.32 -21.75
CA ASP A 96 -13.00 -30.28 -20.30
C ASP A 96 -11.67 -30.05 -19.58
N GLU A 97 -10.58 -30.72 -19.97
CA GLU A 97 -9.24 -30.48 -19.39
C GLU A 97 -8.81 -29.01 -19.49
N VAL A 98 -9.08 -28.39 -20.65
CA VAL A 98 -8.71 -27.00 -20.89
C VAL A 98 -9.60 -26.03 -20.11
N LEU A 99 -10.90 -26.32 -20.03
CA LEU A 99 -11.84 -25.51 -19.26
C LEU A 99 -11.56 -25.60 -17.76
N ASP A 100 -11.23 -26.80 -17.26
CA ASP A 100 -10.88 -27.05 -15.86
C ASP A 100 -9.57 -26.35 -15.48
N ASP A 101 -8.53 -26.44 -16.32
CA ASP A 101 -7.27 -25.69 -16.12
C ASP A 101 -7.54 -24.17 -16.10
N GLY A 102 -8.33 -23.67 -17.05
CA GLY A 102 -8.69 -22.25 -17.11
C GLY A 102 -9.51 -21.79 -15.91
N ALA A 103 -10.44 -22.61 -15.42
CA ALA A 103 -11.22 -22.34 -14.22
C ALA A 103 -10.34 -22.35 -12.97
N ASN A 104 -9.44 -23.33 -12.84
CA ASN A 104 -8.54 -23.45 -11.71
C ASN A 104 -7.56 -22.26 -11.63
N ARG A 105 -6.90 -21.92 -12.73
CA ARG A 105 -5.99 -20.77 -12.82
C ARG A 105 -6.70 -19.47 -12.47
N ARG A 106 -7.90 -19.25 -13.03
CA ARG A 106 -8.70 -18.04 -12.74
C ARG A 106 -9.06 -17.96 -11.26
N ARG A 107 -9.52 -19.06 -10.66
CA ARG A 107 -9.87 -19.13 -9.25
C ARG A 107 -8.67 -18.78 -8.36
N ILE A 108 -7.52 -19.40 -8.60
CA ILE A 108 -6.30 -19.13 -7.82
C ILE A 108 -5.86 -17.67 -7.97
N LEU A 109 -5.86 -17.12 -9.17
CA LEU A 109 -5.49 -15.71 -9.39
C LEU A 109 -6.43 -14.75 -8.66
N ILE A 110 -7.74 -15.02 -8.67
CA ILE A 110 -8.73 -14.20 -7.94
C ILE A 110 -8.53 -14.32 -6.43
N SER A 111 -8.33 -15.54 -5.91
CA SER A 111 -8.07 -15.77 -4.48
C SER A 111 -6.82 -15.04 -4.02
N VAL A 112 -5.69 -15.21 -4.72
CA VAL A 112 -4.43 -14.53 -4.38
C VAL A 112 -4.59 -13.01 -4.44
N LYS A 113 -5.34 -12.50 -5.43
CA LYS A 113 -5.62 -11.06 -5.51
C LYS A 113 -6.41 -10.58 -4.29
N SER A 114 -7.45 -11.32 -3.88
CA SER A 114 -8.27 -10.96 -2.73
C SER A 114 -7.44 -10.91 -1.46
N GLU A 115 -6.64 -11.95 -1.20
CA GLU A 115 -5.81 -12.00 0.00
C GLU A 115 -4.71 -10.92 0.00
N LEU A 116 -4.14 -10.62 -1.17
CA LEU A 116 -3.18 -9.53 -1.30
C LEU A 116 -3.84 -8.17 -1.01
N ASP A 117 -5.04 -7.92 -1.54
CA ASP A 117 -5.79 -6.70 -1.27
C ASP A 117 -6.07 -6.56 0.23
N ASP A 118 -6.56 -7.62 0.88
CA ASP A 118 -6.88 -7.63 2.32
C ASP A 118 -5.63 -7.38 3.17
N SER A 119 -4.55 -8.12 2.90
CA SER A 119 -3.27 -7.98 3.60
C SER A 119 -2.71 -6.56 3.46
N LYS A 120 -2.74 -5.99 2.26
CA LYS A 120 -2.22 -4.65 2.01
C LYS A 120 -3.12 -3.58 2.59
N HIS A 121 -4.43 -3.77 2.61
CA HIS A 121 -5.35 -2.84 3.25
C HIS A 121 -5.12 -2.75 4.76
N ILE A 122 -4.88 -3.90 5.43
CA ILE A 122 -4.51 -3.94 6.84
C ILE A 122 -3.20 -3.19 7.08
N GLN A 123 -2.15 -3.51 6.33
CA GLN A 123 -0.84 -2.85 6.47
C GLN A 123 -0.92 -1.33 6.26
N ILE A 124 -1.70 -0.88 5.28
CA ILE A 124 -1.93 0.55 5.03
C ILE A 124 -2.65 1.18 6.22
N SER A 125 -3.74 0.57 6.70
CA SER A 125 -4.52 1.12 7.81
C SER A 125 -3.71 1.20 9.11
N GLU A 126 -2.87 0.20 9.40
CA GLU A 126 -1.96 0.22 10.55
C GLU A 126 -0.94 1.35 10.45
N ALA A 127 -0.31 1.50 9.28
CA ALA A 127 0.65 2.58 9.03
C ALA A 127 -0.01 3.98 9.12
N GLU A 128 -1.23 4.14 8.60
CA GLU A 128 -2.00 5.38 8.73
C GLU A 128 -2.31 5.71 10.20
N ALA A 129 -2.69 4.72 11.00
CA ALA A 129 -2.92 4.90 12.43
C ALA A 129 -1.65 5.31 13.19
N GLU A 130 -0.50 4.69 12.86
CA GLU A 130 0.80 5.04 13.44
C GLU A 130 1.21 6.48 13.08
N ILE A 131 0.99 6.89 11.83
CA ILE A 131 1.24 8.26 11.37
C ILE A 131 0.44 9.27 12.21
N GLU A 132 -0.84 9.01 12.47
CA GLU A 132 -1.66 9.90 13.29
C GLU A 132 -1.19 9.97 14.75
N GLN A 133 -0.74 8.84 15.32
CA GLN A 133 -0.14 8.84 16.66
C GLN A 133 1.14 9.68 16.72
N LEU A 134 2.04 9.52 15.74
CA LEU A 134 3.28 10.28 15.67
C LEU A 134 3.03 11.78 15.48
N LYS A 135 2.00 12.17 14.70
CA LYS A 135 1.59 13.58 14.57
C LYS A 135 1.18 14.17 15.92
N ALA A 136 0.37 13.45 16.70
CA ALA A 136 -0.05 13.89 18.03
C ALA A 136 1.14 14.02 19.00
N GLU A 137 2.11 13.10 18.92
CA GLU A 137 3.33 13.18 19.73
C GLU A 137 4.20 14.39 19.35
N ILE A 138 4.36 14.67 18.06
CA ILE A 138 5.07 15.86 17.56
C ILE A 138 4.40 17.14 18.09
N GLU A 139 3.07 17.23 18.03
CA GLU A 139 2.33 18.39 18.54
C GLU A 139 2.56 18.59 20.05
N LYS A 140 2.51 17.50 20.82
CA LYS A 140 2.82 17.53 22.25
C LYS A 140 4.24 18.03 22.51
N LYS A 141 5.25 17.49 21.82
CA LYS A 141 6.64 17.93 21.97
C LYS A 141 6.86 19.39 21.59
N ASN A 142 6.16 19.87 20.56
CA ASN A 142 6.20 21.28 20.20
C ASN A 142 5.60 22.18 21.29
N SER A 143 4.52 21.74 21.95
CA SER A 143 3.96 22.44 23.11
C SER A 143 4.93 22.45 24.29
N ASP A 144 5.56 21.31 24.60
CA ASP A 144 6.58 21.22 25.66
C ASP A 144 7.75 22.19 25.40
N ILE A 145 8.26 22.24 24.16
CA ILE A 145 9.34 23.17 23.76
C ILE A 145 8.90 24.63 23.92
N TYR A 146 7.67 24.96 23.50
CA TYR A 146 7.14 26.31 23.63
C TYR A 146 7.07 26.74 25.10
N ASN A 147 6.54 25.88 25.96
CA ASN A 147 6.42 26.15 27.39
C ASN A 147 7.78 26.30 28.05
N ALA A 148 8.74 25.41 27.76
CA ALA A 148 10.09 25.50 28.29
C ALA A 148 10.78 26.82 27.90
N LYS A 149 10.62 27.28 26.66
CA LYS A 149 11.14 28.58 26.21
C LYS A 149 10.51 29.75 26.96
N ALA A 150 9.20 29.70 27.20
CA ALA A 150 8.49 30.73 27.94
C ALA A 150 8.96 30.78 29.42
N GLU A 151 9.12 29.61 30.04
CA GLU A 151 9.65 29.49 31.41
C GLU A 151 11.08 30.02 31.52
N MET A 152 11.95 29.67 30.57
CA MET A 152 13.32 30.19 30.50
C MET A 152 13.33 31.73 30.41
N ALA A 153 12.56 32.30 29.49
CA ALA A 153 12.50 33.76 29.33
C ALA A 153 11.99 34.47 30.60
N ALA A 154 10.99 33.90 31.28
CA ALA A 154 10.46 34.44 32.53
C ALA A 154 11.47 34.31 33.69
N ALA A 155 12.23 33.21 33.74
CA ALA A 155 13.29 33.02 34.72
C ALA A 155 14.44 34.02 34.49
N ASP A 156 14.89 34.16 33.25
CA ASP A 156 15.93 35.12 32.86
C ASP A 156 15.55 36.55 33.24
N GLU A 157 14.31 36.98 32.95
CA GLU A 157 13.83 38.32 33.31
C GLU A 157 13.88 38.54 34.84
N ARG A 158 13.45 37.56 35.63
CA ARG A 158 13.45 37.65 37.10
C ARG A 158 14.86 37.68 37.66
N ILE A 159 15.73 36.81 37.17
CA ILE A 159 17.12 36.73 37.60
C ILE A 159 17.85 38.04 37.28
N MET A 160 17.71 38.56 36.07
CA MET A 160 18.38 39.80 35.67
C MET A 160 17.90 41.01 36.49
N LYS A 161 16.60 41.10 36.82
CA LYS A 161 16.11 42.15 37.73
C LYS A 161 16.73 42.07 39.13
N GLU A 162 16.92 40.86 39.65
CA GLU A 162 17.56 40.66 40.95
C GLU A 162 19.05 41.01 40.89
N VAL A 163 19.74 40.60 39.83
CA VAL A 163 21.14 40.98 39.57
C VAL A 163 21.29 42.50 39.53
N ASP A 164 20.47 43.19 38.73
CA ASP A 164 20.49 44.65 38.64
C ASP A 164 20.27 45.30 40.02
N MET A 165 19.32 44.78 40.82
CA MET A 165 19.06 45.29 42.17
C MET A 165 20.28 45.11 43.09
N ILE A 166 20.91 43.95 43.05
CA ILE A 166 22.13 43.68 43.85
C ILE A 166 23.25 44.62 43.44
N GLU A 167 23.49 44.81 42.13
CA GLU A 167 24.49 45.76 41.64
C GLU A 167 24.24 47.18 42.14
N GLN A 168 22.98 47.65 42.15
CA GLN A 168 22.64 48.97 42.71
C GLN A 168 22.94 49.07 44.21
N LEU A 169 22.68 48.01 44.98
CA LEU A 169 22.98 47.97 46.42
C LEU A 169 24.49 47.96 46.68
N GLU A 170 25.26 47.21 45.89
CA GLU A 170 26.73 47.19 45.96
C GLU A 170 27.32 48.58 45.66
N ILE A 171 26.83 49.26 44.61
CA ILE A 171 27.24 50.64 44.28
C ILE A 171 26.90 51.61 45.42
N PHE A 172 25.72 51.46 46.02
CA PHE A 172 25.28 52.33 47.12
C PHE A 172 26.17 52.20 48.36
N ILE A 173 26.59 50.99 48.72
CA ILE A 173 27.46 50.74 49.88
C ILE A 173 28.94 51.04 49.57
N GLY A 174 29.40 50.74 48.35
CA GLY A 174 30.79 50.86 47.93
C GLY A 174 31.24 52.29 47.60
N ARG A 175 30.33 53.26 47.55
CA ARG A 175 30.72 54.68 47.55
C ARG A 175 31.16 55.09 48.95
N GLU A 176 32.46 55.02 49.21
CA GLU A 176 33.07 55.80 50.29
C GLU A 176 32.74 57.28 50.05
N ASP A 177 32.19 57.95 51.06
CA ASP A 177 31.97 59.39 51.07
C ASP A 177 33.29 60.09 50.75
N GLU A 178 33.47 60.55 49.51
CA GLU A 178 34.49 61.53 49.15
C GLU A 178 34.21 62.82 49.95
N ARG A 179 34.80 62.92 51.14
CA ARG A 179 34.89 64.12 51.97
C ARG A 179 36.34 64.50 52.21
#